data_AF-A0A838QFS0-F1
#
_entry.id   AF-A0A838QFS0-F1
#
_cell.length_a   1.000
_cell.length_b   1.000
_cell.length_c   1.000
_cell.angle_alpha   90.00
_cell.angle_beta   90.00
_cell.angle_gamma   90.00
#
_symmetry.space_group_name_H-M   'P 1'
#
loop_
_entity.id
_entity.type
_entity.pdbx_description
1 polymer ?
#
loop_
_entity_poly.entity_id
_entity_poly.type
_entity_poly.pdbx_seq_one_letter_code
_entity_poly.pdbx_strand_id
1 'polypeptide(L)'
;MPTPIRDFIAGRIGGRRAVETIVTSRTFDDVILPPRTRATLDEALSLVRSHELIFTQWGLGERHSTGLGLAFNFAGPPGTGKTICAEAIATALGRKLLSVRYAEMESMWAGETPKNVAAVFRMATEEDAVLFFDEADAIASRRTTGAAQSHQREANTVVNVLLKELEAFNGVVIFATNLAINFDPAFERRIRTHVLFEMPGVEEREKIWQVQIHPAKTPLGDDVDFHLLAERYEVSGGDIKNAVLKAATMAAAEPGVDEIKRIHQWQFERAMDEVVGGKGVMQQSLFSEESNAGDDRVIRAVEAAERRWAKTAQTAVVMAGVGIVLGLVAVMVAMVY
;
A
#
# COMPACT_ATOMS: atom_id res chain seq x y z
N MET A 1 -23.07 -14.28 -22.58
CA MET A 1 -21.89 -13.43 -22.36
C MET A 1 -21.35 -13.73 -20.96
N PRO A 2 -20.03 -13.86 -20.76
CA PRO A 2 -19.47 -14.01 -19.42
C PRO A 2 -19.77 -12.75 -18.61
N THR A 3 -20.21 -12.90 -17.36
CA THR A 3 -20.44 -11.76 -16.46
C THR A 3 -19.10 -11.22 -15.94
N PRO A 4 -18.91 -9.89 -15.86
CA PRO A 4 -17.67 -9.28 -15.36
C PRO A 4 -17.21 -9.81 -13.99
N ILE A 5 -18.16 -10.21 -13.15
CA ILE A 5 -17.92 -10.78 -11.82
C ILE A 5 -17.18 -12.13 -11.90
N ARG A 6 -17.42 -12.96 -12.91
CA ARG A 6 -16.73 -14.26 -13.03
C ARG A 6 -15.26 -14.09 -13.45
N ASP A 7 -14.98 -13.12 -14.32
CA ASP A 7 -13.61 -12.80 -14.74
C ASP A 7 -12.84 -12.06 -13.63
N PHE A 8 -13.56 -11.31 -12.78
CA PHE A 8 -13.08 -10.73 -11.52
C PHE A 8 -12.64 -11.81 -10.52
N ILE A 9 -13.45 -12.84 -10.28
CA ILE A 9 -13.11 -13.98 -9.40
C ILE A 9 -11.98 -14.83 -10.00
N ALA A 10 -11.96 -15.00 -11.33
CA ALA A 10 -10.97 -15.82 -12.02
C ALA A 10 -9.61 -15.11 -12.24
N GLY A 11 -9.49 -13.83 -11.91
CA GLY A 11 -8.24 -13.08 -12.01
C GLY A 11 -7.67 -12.97 -13.42
N ARG A 12 -8.54 -12.93 -14.45
CA ARG A 12 -8.14 -12.98 -15.87
C ARG A 12 -8.46 -11.69 -16.63
N ILE A 13 -7.97 -10.55 -16.16
CA ILE A 13 -7.79 -9.36 -17.01
C ILE A 13 -6.48 -8.68 -16.58
N GLY A 14 -5.46 -8.66 -17.45
CA GLY A 14 -4.23 -7.87 -17.22
C GLY A 14 -3.07 -8.51 -16.45
N GLY A 15 -3.06 -9.82 -16.20
CA GLY A 15 -1.88 -10.55 -15.69
C GLY A 15 -1.54 -10.36 -14.20
N ARG A 16 -2.19 -9.43 -13.47
CA ARG A 16 -2.11 -9.30 -12.02
C ARG A 16 -3.48 -9.60 -11.37
N ARG A 17 -3.50 -10.50 -10.38
CA ARG A 17 -4.72 -10.80 -9.60
C ARG A 17 -4.86 -9.77 -8.49
N ALA A 18 -5.84 -8.88 -8.58
CA ALA A 18 -6.15 -7.92 -7.52
C ALA A 18 -6.80 -8.56 -6.28
N VAL A 19 -7.32 -9.78 -6.42
CA VAL A 19 -7.83 -10.62 -5.33
C VAL A 19 -7.12 -11.98 -5.39
N GLU A 20 -6.57 -12.40 -4.26
CA GLU A 20 -5.83 -13.66 -4.15
C GLU A 20 -6.27 -14.42 -2.89
N THR A 21 -6.69 -15.67 -3.06
CA THR A 21 -6.95 -16.57 -1.93
C THR A 21 -5.68 -17.33 -1.60
N ILE A 22 -5.16 -17.10 -0.39
CA ILE A 22 -3.93 -17.69 0.12
C ILE A 22 -4.29 -18.81 1.11
N VAL A 23 -3.71 -20.00 0.88
CA VAL A 23 -3.72 -21.08 1.87
C VAL A 23 -2.68 -20.75 2.93
N THR A 24 -3.13 -20.60 4.15
CA THR A 24 -2.36 -20.06 5.26
C THR A 24 -1.52 -21.16 5.90
N SER A 25 -0.26 -20.85 6.18
CA SER A 25 0.69 -21.78 6.82
C SER A 25 1.57 -21.11 7.87
N ARG A 26 1.61 -19.77 7.86
CA ARG A 26 2.34 -18.97 8.85
C ARG A 26 1.61 -18.99 10.18
N THR A 27 2.38 -19.03 11.25
CA THR A 27 1.89 -18.99 12.63
C THR A 27 2.44 -17.75 13.32
N PHE A 28 1.99 -17.47 14.56
CA PHE A 28 2.56 -16.37 15.33
C PHE A 28 4.02 -16.58 15.73
N ASP A 29 4.55 -17.80 15.61
CA ASP A 29 5.97 -18.10 15.84
C ASP A 29 6.84 -17.59 14.68
N ASP A 30 6.25 -17.42 13.48
CA ASP A 30 6.89 -16.81 12.32
C ASP A 30 6.93 -15.27 12.40
N VAL A 31 6.25 -14.66 13.37
CA VAL A 31 6.07 -13.19 13.47
C VAL A 31 6.76 -12.66 14.71
N ILE A 32 7.98 -12.17 14.53
CA ILE A 32 8.71 -11.46 15.57
C ILE A 32 8.22 -10.01 15.63
N LEU A 33 7.64 -9.63 16.77
CA LEU A 33 7.09 -8.30 17.00
C LEU A 33 7.70 -7.68 18.26
N PRO A 34 7.85 -6.35 18.32
CA PRO A 34 8.15 -5.65 19.56
C PRO A 34 7.14 -6.01 20.66
N PRO A 35 7.53 -6.09 21.95
CA PRO A 35 6.67 -6.52 23.04
C PRO A 35 5.35 -5.75 23.13
N ARG A 36 5.36 -4.43 22.83
CA ARG A 36 4.16 -3.59 22.81
C ARG A 36 3.18 -4.01 21.72
N THR A 37 3.66 -4.11 20.47
CA THR A 37 2.86 -4.59 19.33
C THR A 37 2.31 -5.98 19.59
N ARG A 38 3.12 -6.88 20.16
CA ARG A 38 2.71 -8.23 20.52
C ARG A 38 1.59 -8.23 21.56
N ALA A 39 1.70 -7.43 22.62
CA ALA A 39 0.66 -7.33 23.64
C ALA A 39 -0.67 -6.82 23.07
N THR A 40 -0.64 -5.77 22.25
CA THR A 40 -1.84 -5.25 21.57
C THR A 40 -2.47 -6.31 20.66
N LEU A 41 -1.65 -7.08 19.94
CA LEU A 41 -2.13 -8.18 19.10
C LEU A 41 -2.72 -9.32 19.94
N ASP A 42 -2.13 -9.69 21.07
CA ASP A 42 -2.67 -10.76 21.93
C ASP A 42 -4.02 -10.36 22.56
N GLU A 43 -4.20 -9.09 22.93
CA GLU A 43 -5.49 -8.53 23.34
C GLU A 43 -6.51 -8.60 22.19
N ALA A 44 -6.10 -8.18 21.00
CA ALA A 44 -6.89 -8.23 19.77
C ALA A 44 -7.39 -9.66 19.48
N LEU A 45 -6.51 -10.67 19.60
CA LEU A 45 -6.83 -12.08 19.40
C LEU A 45 -7.71 -12.66 20.49
N SER A 46 -7.61 -12.15 21.71
CA SER A 46 -8.47 -12.58 22.81
C SER A 46 -9.92 -12.21 22.58
N LEU A 47 -10.18 -11.08 21.91
CA LEU A 47 -11.51 -10.71 21.44
C LEU A 47 -11.99 -11.67 20.34
N VAL A 48 -11.13 -12.08 19.40
CA VAL A 48 -11.49 -13.04 18.36
C VAL A 48 -11.90 -14.38 18.96
N ARG A 49 -11.10 -14.91 19.89
CA ARG A 49 -11.39 -16.19 20.57
C ARG A 49 -12.64 -16.14 21.44
N SER A 50 -12.93 -14.99 22.04
CA SER A 50 -14.09 -14.81 22.92
C SER A 50 -15.35 -14.33 22.20
N HIS A 51 -15.29 -14.17 20.87
CA HIS A 51 -16.38 -13.56 20.09
C HIS A 51 -17.70 -14.32 20.23
N GLU A 52 -17.69 -15.64 20.04
CA GLU A 52 -18.87 -16.50 20.19
C GLU A 52 -19.43 -16.44 21.62
N LEU A 53 -18.55 -16.46 22.62
CA LEU A 53 -18.93 -16.34 24.03
C LEU A 53 -19.64 -15.01 24.28
N ILE A 54 -19.06 -13.90 23.83
CA ILE A 54 -19.58 -12.55 24.10
C ILE A 54 -20.88 -12.29 23.33
N PHE A 55 -20.90 -12.54 22.03
CA PHE A 55 -22.02 -12.12 21.19
C PHE A 55 -23.15 -13.15 21.12
N THR A 56 -22.83 -14.45 21.22
CA THR A 56 -23.84 -15.51 21.19
C THR A 56 -24.23 -15.95 22.60
N GLN A 57 -23.27 -16.42 23.41
CA GLN A 57 -23.62 -17.02 24.71
C GLN A 57 -24.04 -15.99 25.77
N TRP A 58 -23.38 -14.83 25.83
CA TRP A 58 -23.77 -13.72 26.72
C TRP A 58 -24.88 -12.84 26.14
N GLY A 59 -25.32 -13.11 24.90
CA GLY A 59 -26.46 -12.44 24.27
C GLY A 59 -26.22 -10.99 23.86
N LEU A 60 -24.97 -10.49 23.86
CA LEU A 60 -24.71 -9.10 23.42
C LEU A 60 -25.05 -8.91 21.93
N GLY A 61 -24.98 -9.96 21.11
CA GLY A 61 -25.38 -9.91 19.71
C GLY A 61 -26.87 -9.59 19.51
N GLU A 62 -27.73 -9.93 20.47
CA GLU A 62 -29.16 -9.59 20.42
C GLU A 62 -29.43 -8.10 20.66
N ARG A 63 -28.49 -7.41 21.30
CA ARG A 63 -28.57 -5.97 21.59
C ARG A 63 -27.85 -5.11 20.57
N HIS A 64 -26.97 -5.70 19.76
CA HIS A 64 -26.16 -5.01 18.76
C HIS A 64 -26.42 -5.64 17.38
N SER A 65 -27.27 -4.99 16.56
CA SER A 65 -27.69 -5.50 15.26
C SER A 65 -26.63 -5.36 14.14
N THR A 66 -25.57 -4.58 14.36
CA THR A 66 -24.49 -4.33 13.40
C THR A 66 -23.12 -4.22 14.09
N GLY A 67 -22.04 -4.34 13.31
CA GLY A 67 -20.68 -4.18 13.84
C GLY A 67 -20.23 -5.32 14.76
N LEU A 68 -20.77 -6.52 14.53
CA LEU A 68 -20.34 -7.76 15.17
C LEU A 68 -19.05 -8.30 14.54
N GLY A 69 -18.73 -7.90 13.30
CA GLY A 69 -17.47 -8.24 12.66
C GLY A 69 -16.26 -7.72 13.41
N LEU A 70 -15.16 -8.45 13.30
CA LEU A 70 -13.87 -8.08 13.89
C LEU A 70 -13.03 -7.38 12.84
N ALA A 71 -12.84 -6.08 13.05
CA ALA A 71 -12.09 -5.23 12.15
C ALA A 71 -10.79 -4.76 12.81
N PHE A 72 -9.67 -5.03 12.13
CA PHE A 72 -8.33 -4.66 12.55
C PHE A 72 -7.75 -3.62 11.60
N ASN A 73 -7.03 -2.65 12.14
CA ASN A 73 -6.15 -1.76 11.38
C ASN A 73 -4.71 -2.02 11.78
N PHE A 74 -3.90 -2.47 10.83
CA PHE A 74 -2.48 -2.70 10.94
C PHE A 74 -1.76 -1.51 10.30
N ALA A 75 -1.23 -0.62 11.13
CA ALA A 75 -0.52 0.57 10.66
C ALA A 75 0.97 0.43 10.95
N GLY A 76 1.82 0.86 10.02
CA GLY A 76 3.26 0.94 10.27
C GLY A 76 4.08 0.90 8.98
N PRO A 77 5.41 1.08 9.06
CA PRO A 77 6.28 1.05 7.89
C PRO A 77 6.15 -0.23 7.06
N PRO A 78 6.50 -0.21 5.76
CA PRO A 78 6.53 -1.42 4.95
C PRO A 78 7.58 -2.41 5.49
N GLY A 79 7.31 -3.71 5.33
CA GLY A 79 8.26 -4.76 5.73
C GLY A 79 8.29 -5.09 7.23
N THR A 80 7.39 -4.53 8.04
CA THR A 80 7.31 -4.79 9.50
C THR A 80 6.45 -6.00 9.89
N GLY A 81 5.97 -6.77 8.92
CA GLY A 81 5.28 -8.05 9.18
C GLY A 81 3.75 -8.00 9.18
N LYS A 82 3.12 -6.92 8.72
CA LYS A 82 1.64 -6.78 8.62
C LYS A 82 0.98 -7.96 7.89
N THR A 83 1.47 -8.32 6.69
CA THR A 83 0.93 -9.41 5.87
C THR A 83 1.15 -10.78 6.51
N ILE A 84 2.34 -11.04 7.07
CA ILE A 84 2.64 -12.32 7.76
C ILE A 84 1.75 -12.46 9.02
N CYS A 85 1.50 -11.36 9.73
CA CYS A 85 0.59 -11.33 10.87
C CYS A 85 -0.86 -11.63 10.44
N ALA A 86 -1.32 -11.07 9.31
CA ALA A 86 -2.66 -11.37 8.78
C ALA A 86 -2.80 -12.86 8.40
N GLU A 87 -1.78 -13.45 7.78
CA GLU A 87 -1.73 -14.90 7.53
C GLU A 87 -1.76 -15.71 8.84
N ALA A 88 -0.99 -15.31 9.85
CA ALA A 88 -0.96 -15.97 11.15
C ALA A 88 -2.33 -15.94 11.87
N ILE A 89 -3.05 -14.82 11.77
CA ILE A 89 -4.43 -14.71 12.26
C ILE A 89 -5.33 -15.71 11.55
N ALA A 90 -5.27 -15.75 10.22
CA ALA A 90 -6.10 -16.66 9.43
C ALA A 90 -5.79 -18.14 9.75
N THR A 91 -4.51 -18.52 9.87
CA THR A 91 -4.09 -19.85 10.33
C THR A 91 -4.67 -20.18 11.71
N ALA A 92 -4.57 -19.26 12.66
CA ALA A 92 -5.07 -19.47 14.03
C ALA A 92 -6.59 -19.66 14.09
N LEU A 93 -7.32 -19.14 13.09
CA LEU A 93 -8.76 -19.33 12.94
C LEU A 93 -9.14 -20.54 12.09
N GLY A 94 -8.16 -21.25 11.52
CA GLY A 94 -8.42 -22.35 10.58
C GLY A 94 -9.04 -21.88 9.26
N ARG A 95 -8.82 -20.62 8.89
CA ARG A 95 -9.42 -19.96 7.71
C ARG A 95 -8.36 -19.61 6.67
N LYS A 96 -8.81 -19.48 5.42
CA LYS A 96 -7.98 -18.92 4.34
C LYS A 96 -7.82 -17.41 4.51
N LEU A 97 -6.81 -16.83 3.86
CA LEU A 97 -6.66 -15.39 3.76
C LEU A 97 -7.07 -14.93 2.35
N LEU A 98 -8.10 -14.10 2.25
CA LEU A 98 -8.50 -13.44 1.02
C LEU A 98 -7.79 -12.08 0.95
N SER A 99 -6.69 -12.02 0.22
CA SER A 99 -5.86 -10.82 0.08
C SER A 99 -6.33 -9.96 -1.08
N VAL A 100 -6.44 -8.66 -0.85
CA VAL A 100 -6.96 -7.67 -1.78
C VAL A 100 -6.03 -6.48 -1.83
N ARG A 101 -5.42 -6.24 -3.00
CA ARG A 101 -4.54 -5.08 -3.22
C ARG A 101 -5.34 -3.93 -3.82
N TYR A 102 -5.71 -2.94 -3.00
CA TYR A 102 -6.64 -1.89 -3.42
C TYR A 102 -6.11 -1.02 -4.58
N ALA A 103 -4.81 -0.75 -4.65
CA ALA A 103 -4.20 0.01 -5.76
C ALA A 103 -4.40 -0.68 -7.12
N GLU A 104 -4.34 -2.02 -7.15
CA GLU A 104 -4.64 -2.81 -8.35
C GLU A 104 -6.13 -2.79 -8.67
N MET A 105 -6.98 -2.70 -7.64
CA MET A 105 -8.42 -2.61 -7.82
C MET A 105 -8.85 -1.33 -8.54
N GLU A 106 -8.23 -0.20 -8.22
CA GLU A 106 -8.59 1.08 -8.84
C GLU A 106 -8.19 1.13 -10.32
N SER A 107 -6.95 0.75 -10.62
CA SER A 107 -6.39 0.88 -11.97
C SER A 107 -7.11 0.01 -13.01
N MET A 108 -7.65 -1.13 -12.59
CA MET A 108 -8.39 -2.04 -13.47
C MET A 108 -9.88 -1.70 -13.61
N TRP A 109 -10.48 -0.90 -12.70
CA TRP A 109 -11.95 -0.89 -12.52
C TRP A 109 -12.60 0.49 -12.39
N ALA A 110 -12.02 1.54 -12.98
CA ALA A 110 -12.68 2.84 -13.12
C ALA A 110 -14.14 2.67 -13.62
N GLY A 111 -15.12 3.05 -12.79
CA GLY A 111 -16.56 2.90 -13.05
C GLY A 111 -17.28 1.70 -12.41
N GLU A 112 -16.59 0.64 -11.95
CA GLU A 112 -17.22 -0.56 -11.32
C GLU A 112 -16.74 -0.83 -9.88
N THR A 113 -15.79 -0.05 -9.36
CA THR A 113 -15.18 -0.22 -8.03
C THR A 113 -16.15 -0.46 -6.87
N PRO A 114 -17.31 0.25 -6.75
CA PRO A 114 -18.25 0.00 -5.66
C PRO A 114 -18.84 -1.42 -5.67
N LYS A 115 -19.16 -1.97 -6.84
CA LYS A 115 -19.70 -3.34 -6.96
C LYS A 115 -18.64 -4.38 -6.59
N ASN A 116 -17.39 -4.10 -6.92
CA ASN A 116 -16.27 -4.99 -6.65
C ASN A 116 -15.97 -5.05 -5.15
N VAL A 117 -16.02 -3.92 -4.44
CA VAL A 117 -15.92 -3.93 -2.96
C VAL A 117 -16.95 -4.85 -2.35
N ALA A 118 -18.24 -4.69 -2.70
CA ALA A 118 -19.30 -5.58 -2.18
C ALA A 118 -19.10 -7.05 -2.60
N ALA A 119 -18.54 -7.31 -3.79
CA ALA A 119 -18.24 -8.66 -4.25
C ALA A 119 -17.12 -9.33 -3.44
N VAL A 120 -16.09 -8.58 -3.04
CA VAL A 120 -15.01 -9.06 -2.18
C VAL A 120 -15.55 -9.49 -0.81
N PHE A 121 -16.37 -8.67 -0.17
CA PHE A 121 -16.96 -9.01 1.14
C PHE A 121 -17.83 -10.26 1.04
N ARG A 122 -18.66 -10.34 -0.01
CA ARG A 122 -19.47 -11.54 -0.26
C ARG A 122 -18.60 -12.78 -0.46
N MET A 123 -17.52 -12.69 -1.23
CA MET A 123 -16.58 -13.80 -1.42
C MET A 123 -15.94 -14.23 -0.10
N ALA A 124 -15.52 -13.28 0.74
CA ALA A 124 -14.96 -13.59 2.06
C ALA A 124 -15.96 -14.35 2.94
N THR A 125 -17.25 -13.98 2.89
CA THR A 125 -18.32 -14.74 3.57
C THR A 125 -18.54 -16.12 2.96
N GLU A 126 -18.59 -16.24 1.63
CA GLU A 126 -18.82 -17.50 0.92
C GLU A 126 -17.67 -18.51 1.15
N GLU A 127 -16.43 -18.03 1.26
CA GLU A 127 -15.24 -18.86 1.48
C GLU A 127 -14.87 -19.08 2.96
N ASP A 128 -15.62 -18.49 3.90
CA ASP A 128 -15.25 -18.37 5.33
C ASP A 128 -13.79 -17.93 5.51
N ALA A 129 -13.40 -16.86 4.81
CA ALA A 129 -12.03 -16.37 4.78
C ALA A 129 -11.84 -15.11 5.64
N VAL A 130 -10.62 -14.92 6.15
CA VAL A 130 -10.18 -13.63 6.69
C VAL A 130 -9.94 -12.70 5.51
N LEU A 131 -10.59 -11.54 5.50
CA LEU A 131 -10.44 -10.54 4.46
C LEU A 131 -9.28 -9.60 4.79
N PHE A 132 -8.29 -9.51 3.92
CA PHE A 132 -7.11 -8.65 4.09
C PHE A 132 -7.00 -7.62 2.98
N PHE A 133 -7.16 -6.35 3.32
CA PHE A 133 -6.90 -5.23 2.43
C PHE A 133 -5.48 -4.72 2.63
N ASP A 134 -4.61 -4.99 1.66
CA ASP A 134 -3.26 -4.43 1.63
C ASP A 134 -3.26 -3.04 0.96
N GLU A 135 -2.34 -2.18 1.38
CA GLU A 135 -2.21 -0.79 0.90
C GLU A 135 -3.53 0.01 1.02
N ALA A 136 -4.23 -0.15 2.15
CA ALA A 136 -5.53 0.47 2.39
C ALA A 136 -5.46 2.02 2.53
N ASP A 137 -4.27 2.61 2.62
CA ASP A 137 -4.05 4.05 2.59
C ASP A 137 -4.49 4.70 1.26
N ALA A 138 -4.50 3.95 0.16
CA ALA A 138 -5.06 4.39 -1.12
C ALA A 138 -6.59 4.62 -1.06
N ILE A 139 -7.27 4.01 -0.09
CA ILE A 139 -8.71 4.18 0.19
C ILE A 139 -8.94 5.44 1.04
N ALA A 140 -8.10 5.64 2.07
CA ALA A 140 -8.29 6.67 3.09
C ALA A 140 -7.85 8.08 2.66
N SER A 141 -6.82 8.20 1.83
CA SER A 141 -6.18 9.48 1.48
C SER A 141 -7.01 10.44 0.61
N ARG A 142 -8.16 10.01 0.08
CA ARG A 142 -8.92 10.78 -0.92
C ARG A 142 -9.86 11.84 -0.39
N ARG A 143 -9.89 12.14 0.92
CA ARG A 143 -10.66 13.29 1.42
C ARG A 143 -9.95 14.64 1.28
N THR A 144 -8.76 14.68 0.67
CA THR A 144 -8.02 15.94 0.49
C THR A 144 -8.59 16.79 -0.64
N THR A 145 -9.08 17.97 -0.25
CA THR A 145 -9.65 19.03 -1.09
C THR A 145 -8.66 19.50 -2.16
N GLY A 146 -8.88 19.16 -3.44
CA GLY A 146 -8.09 19.75 -4.53
C GLY A 146 -8.22 19.19 -5.95
N ALA A 147 -8.74 17.97 -6.14
CA ALA A 147 -8.87 17.38 -7.48
C ALA A 147 -10.27 17.58 -8.11
N ALA A 148 -10.34 17.48 -9.44
CA ALA A 148 -11.54 17.70 -10.25
C ALA A 148 -12.79 16.96 -9.70
N GLN A 149 -13.91 17.68 -9.61
CA GLN A 149 -15.13 17.27 -8.89
C GLN A 149 -15.71 15.89 -9.23
N SER A 150 -15.43 15.32 -10.41
CA SER A 150 -15.94 14.00 -10.83
C SER A 150 -15.24 12.84 -10.10
N HIS A 151 -13.90 12.84 -10.04
CA HIS A 151 -13.11 11.77 -9.41
C HIS A 151 -13.35 11.72 -7.89
N GLN A 152 -13.61 12.86 -7.28
CA GLN A 152 -13.91 12.95 -5.84
C GLN A 152 -15.22 12.26 -5.47
N ARG A 153 -16.26 12.35 -6.31
CA ARG A 153 -17.57 11.73 -6.03
C ARG A 153 -17.50 10.21 -6.11
N GLU A 154 -16.76 9.69 -7.08
CA GLU A 154 -16.57 8.24 -7.24
C GLU A 154 -15.78 7.66 -6.06
N ALA A 155 -14.67 8.31 -5.67
CA ALA A 155 -13.90 7.93 -4.48
C ALA A 155 -14.75 7.90 -3.20
N ASN A 156 -15.54 8.95 -2.96
CA ASN A 156 -16.44 9.00 -1.80
C ASN A 156 -17.51 7.89 -1.83
N THR A 157 -17.97 7.51 -3.02
CA THR A 157 -18.96 6.44 -3.19
C THR A 157 -18.35 5.08 -2.82
N VAL A 158 -17.13 4.79 -3.25
CA VAL A 158 -16.42 3.54 -2.91
C VAL A 158 -16.21 3.43 -1.41
N VAL A 159 -15.74 4.51 -0.77
CA VAL A 159 -15.56 4.58 0.69
C VAL A 159 -16.88 4.31 1.42
N ASN A 160 -17.98 4.92 0.99
CA ASN A 160 -19.29 4.69 1.61
C ASN A 160 -19.75 3.23 1.46
N VAL A 161 -19.51 2.61 0.31
CA VAL A 161 -19.83 1.18 0.12
C VAL A 161 -18.96 0.33 1.04
N LEU A 162 -17.66 0.58 1.11
CA LEU A 162 -16.76 -0.15 2.00
C LEU A 162 -17.18 -0.04 3.47
N LEU A 163 -17.56 1.15 3.94
CA LEU A 163 -18.06 1.36 5.31
C LEU A 163 -19.37 0.60 5.56
N LYS A 164 -20.27 0.58 4.58
CA LYS A 164 -21.53 -0.16 4.66
C LYS A 164 -21.29 -1.67 4.72
N GLU A 165 -20.42 -2.20 3.86
CA GLU A 165 -20.06 -3.62 3.87
C GLU A 165 -19.36 -3.99 5.18
N LEU A 166 -18.47 -3.13 5.69
CA LEU A 166 -17.80 -3.33 6.98
C LEU A 166 -18.80 -3.43 8.15
N GLU A 167 -19.87 -2.64 8.18
CA GLU A 167 -20.90 -2.70 9.21
C GLU A 167 -21.75 -3.99 9.14
N ALA A 168 -21.98 -4.49 7.92
CA ALA A 168 -22.78 -5.67 7.66
C ALA A 168 -21.98 -6.98 7.74
N PHE A 169 -20.66 -6.92 7.60
CA PHE A 169 -19.79 -8.09 7.56
C PHE A 169 -19.66 -8.74 8.93
N ASN A 170 -20.09 -10.00 9.03
CA ASN A 170 -19.96 -10.82 10.22
C ASN A 170 -18.77 -11.79 10.09
N GLY A 171 -17.57 -11.22 9.95
CA GLY A 171 -16.33 -11.97 9.76
C GLY A 171 -15.12 -11.20 10.29
N VAL A 172 -13.93 -11.63 9.89
CA VAL A 172 -12.66 -10.98 10.26
C VAL A 172 -12.13 -10.21 9.06
N VAL A 173 -11.92 -8.91 9.24
CA VAL A 173 -11.34 -8.03 8.23
C VAL A 173 -10.15 -7.27 8.79
N ILE A 174 -9.07 -7.22 8.02
CA ILE A 174 -7.81 -6.59 8.39
C ILE A 174 -7.46 -5.57 7.30
N PHE A 175 -7.26 -4.33 7.68
CA PHE A 175 -6.72 -3.28 6.82
C PHE A 175 -5.25 -3.08 7.15
N ALA A 176 -4.36 -3.14 6.16
CA ALA A 176 -2.96 -2.79 6.34
C ALA A 176 -2.65 -1.44 5.66
N THR A 177 -2.05 -0.51 6.41
CA THR A 177 -1.62 0.78 5.90
C THR A 177 -0.14 1.01 6.16
N ASN A 178 0.52 1.67 5.21
CA ASN A 178 1.90 2.14 5.38
C ASN A 178 1.95 3.52 6.06
N LEU A 179 0.88 4.31 5.94
CA LEU A 179 0.73 5.60 6.60
C LEU A 179 0.16 5.41 8.00
N ALA A 180 0.91 5.86 9.01
CA ALA A 180 0.43 6.02 10.39
C ALA A 180 -0.44 7.28 10.59
N ILE A 181 -0.78 7.99 9.50
CA ILE A 181 -1.49 9.29 9.51
C ILE A 181 -3.00 9.10 9.31
N ASN A 182 -3.76 9.83 10.13
CA ASN A 182 -5.22 10.00 10.20
C ASN A 182 -6.02 9.12 9.24
N PHE A 183 -6.43 7.97 9.77
CA PHE A 183 -7.55 7.23 9.23
C PHE A 183 -8.79 8.14 9.21
N ASP A 184 -9.68 7.90 8.27
CA ASP A 184 -10.94 8.63 8.26
C ASP A 184 -11.69 8.39 9.59
N PRO A 185 -12.21 9.44 10.26
CA PRO A 185 -12.95 9.26 11.51
C PRO A 185 -14.14 8.30 11.40
N ALA A 186 -14.69 8.09 10.20
CA ALA A 186 -15.73 7.09 9.99
C ALA A 186 -15.20 5.65 10.10
N PHE A 187 -14.00 5.37 9.60
CA PHE A 187 -13.36 4.06 9.73
C PHE A 187 -12.90 3.80 11.17
N GLU A 188 -12.31 4.80 11.85
CA GLU A 188 -11.89 4.66 13.25
C GLU A 188 -13.05 4.23 14.17
N ARG A 189 -14.28 4.71 13.90
CA ARG A 189 -15.46 4.32 14.68
C ARG A 189 -15.89 2.86 14.48
N ARG A 190 -15.49 2.24 13.38
CA ARG A 190 -15.92 0.89 12.97
C ARG A 190 -14.83 -0.15 13.17
N ILE A 191 -13.58 0.27 13.12
CA ILE A 191 -12.42 -0.56 13.44
C ILE A 191 -12.14 -0.43 14.94
N ARG A 192 -12.39 -1.50 15.69
CA ARG A 192 -12.22 -1.47 17.16
C ARG A 192 -10.78 -1.72 17.59
N THR A 193 -9.96 -2.32 16.73
CA THR A 193 -8.61 -2.73 17.09
C THR A 193 -7.58 -2.14 16.15
N HIS A 194 -6.65 -1.38 16.73
CA HIS A 194 -5.55 -0.73 16.02
C HIS A 194 -4.24 -1.33 16.52
N VAL A 195 -3.45 -1.90 15.61
CA VAL A 195 -2.15 -2.49 15.91
C VAL A 195 -1.09 -1.69 15.17
N LEU A 196 -0.20 -1.05 15.94
CA LEU A 196 0.93 -0.32 15.40
C LEU A 196 2.14 -1.25 15.28
N PHE A 197 2.60 -1.45 14.04
CA PHE A 197 3.81 -2.19 13.71
C PHE A 197 4.97 -1.22 13.63
N GLU A 198 5.79 -1.20 14.67
CA GLU A 198 7.00 -0.37 14.74
C GLU A 198 8.17 -1.07 14.03
N MET A 199 9.23 -0.30 13.75
CA MET A 199 10.48 -0.90 13.31
C MET A 199 11.04 -1.81 14.42
N PRO A 200 11.55 -3.01 14.08
CA PRO A 200 12.08 -3.93 15.09
C PRO A 200 13.33 -3.33 15.75
N GLY A 201 13.51 -3.55 17.07
CA GLY A 201 14.74 -3.24 17.78
C GLY A 201 15.86 -4.24 17.47
N VAL A 202 17.01 -4.10 18.13
CA VAL A 202 18.18 -4.98 17.91
C VAL A 202 17.81 -6.44 18.22
N GLU A 203 17.19 -6.68 19.39
CA GLU A 203 16.81 -8.02 19.83
C GLU A 203 15.77 -8.67 18.90
N GLU A 204 14.81 -7.90 18.39
CA GLU A 204 13.85 -8.39 17.40
C GLU A 204 14.53 -8.67 16.06
N ARG A 205 15.41 -7.79 15.59
CA ARG A 205 16.14 -7.99 14.32
C ARG A 205 17.01 -9.24 14.34
N GLU A 206 17.70 -9.51 15.44
CA GLU A 206 18.49 -10.73 15.61
C GLU A 206 17.61 -11.98 15.47
N LYS A 207 16.45 -12.00 16.15
CA LYS A 207 15.47 -13.10 16.03
C LYS A 207 14.91 -13.20 14.62
N ILE A 208 14.63 -12.08 13.95
CA ILE A 208 14.17 -12.07 12.56
C ILE A 208 15.21 -12.72 11.65
N TRP A 209 16.50 -12.37 11.80
CA TRP A 209 17.58 -13.03 11.07
C TRP A 209 17.55 -14.55 11.28
N GLN A 210 17.52 -14.99 12.53
CA GLN A 210 17.50 -16.42 12.88
C GLN A 210 16.31 -17.15 12.25
N VAL A 211 15.10 -16.58 12.30
CA VAL A 211 13.88 -17.18 11.72
C VAL A 211 13.92 -17.26 10.19
N GLN A 212 14.65 -16.37 9.51
CA GLN A 212 14.83 -16.48 8.05
C GLN A 212 15.77 -17.63 7.63
N ILE A 213 16.53 -18.20 8.56
CA ILE A 213 17.49 -19.27 8.29
C ILE A 213 16.88 -20.62 8.62
N HIS A 214 16.99 -21.59 7.70
CA HIS A 214 16.57 -22.94 8.00
C HIS A 214 17.59 -23.59 8.95
N PRO A 215 17.19 -24.03 10.16
CA PRO A 215 18.11 -24.40 11.24
C PRO A 215 19.04 -25.56 10.91
N ALA A 216 18.60 -26.48 10.03
CA ALA A 216 19.38 -27.68 9.66
C ALA A 216 19.86 -27.73 8.19
N LYS A 217 19.46 -26.79 7.33
CA LYS A 217 19.69 -26.90 5.87
C LYS A 217 20.43 -25.72 5.30
N THR A 218 20.27 -24.53 5.87
CA THR A 218 20.99 -23.36 5.38
C THR A 218 22.45 -23.49 5.80
N PRO A 219 23.40 -23.55 4.85
CA PRO A 219 24.79 -23.82 5.18
C PRO A 219 25.46 -22.50 5.57
N LEU A 220 25.53 -22.20 6.88
CA LEU A 220 26.19 -21.00 7.41
C LEU A 220 27.69 -21.24 7.65
N GLY A 221 28.49 -20.21 7.44
CA GLY A 221 29.88 -20.17 7.90
C GLY A 221 29.96 -19.97 9.41
N ASP A 222 31.06 -20.41 10.02
CA ASP A 222 31.31 -20.28 11.47
C ASP A 222 31.52 -18.82 11.91
N ASP A 223 31.69 -17.90 10.96
CA ASP A 223 31.90 -16.46 11.15
C ASP A 223 30.60 -15.65 11.24
N VAL A 224 29.43 -16.27 11.03
CA VAL A 224 28.15 -15.56 10.97
C VAL A 224 27.70 -15.11 12.36
N ASP A 225 27.51 -13.80 12.51
CA ASP A 225 27.01 -13.15 13.72
C ASP A 225 25.79 -12.29 13.39
N PHE A 226 24.61 -12.81 13.74
CA PHE A 226 23.32 -12.12 13.54
C PHE A 226 23.12 -10.96 14.51
N HIS A 227 23.75 -10.97 15.68
CA HIS A 227 23.67 -9.87 16.63
C HIS A 227 24.39 -8.65 16.06
N LEU A 228 25.61 -8.86 15.53
CA LEU A 228 26.36 -7.80 14.85
C LEU A 228 25.59 -7.22 13.66
N LEU A 229 24.95 -8.06 12.85
CA LEU A 229 24.08 -7.60 11.74
C LEU A 229 22.89 -6.80 12.26
N ALA A 230 22.28 -7.22 13.37
CA ALA A 230 21.15 -6.54 13.98
C ALA A 230 21.54 -5.17 14.57
N GLU A 231 22.73 -5.05 15.18
CA GLU A 231 23.25 -3.78 15.70
C GLU A 231 23.58 -2.79 14.57
N ARG A 232 24.25 -3.28 13.52
CA ARG A 232 24.76 -2.44 12.43
C ARG A 232 23.66 -1.86 11.54
N TYR A 233 22.56 -2.59 11.34
CA TYR A 233 21.54 -2.24 10.36
C TYR A 233 20.16 -2.04 11.00
N GLU A 234 19.69 -0.79 11.02
CA GLU A 234 18.34 -0.43 11.44
C GLU A 234 17.34 -0.59 10.29
N VAL A 235 16.90 -1.83 10.06
CA VAL A 235 16.09 -2.21 8.90
C VAL A 235 14.85 -3.03 9.27
N SER A 236 13.90 -3.14 8.34
CA SER A 236 12.67 -3.89 8.55
C SER A 236 12.90 -5.40 8.36
N GLY A 237 11.96 -6.23 8.83
CA GLY A 237 12.04 -7.68 8.58
C GLY A 237 11.99 -8.05 7.09
N GLY A 238 11.28 -7.26 6.28
CA GLY A 238 11.28 -7.39 4.82
C GLY A 238 12.65 -7.15 4.20
N ASP A 239 13.42 -6.21 4.74
CA ASP A 239 14.79 -5.94 4.29
C ASP A 239 15.73 -7.07 4.67
N ILE A 240 15.61 -7.58 5.89
CA ILE A 240 16.36 -8.76 6.35
C ILE A 240 16.10 -9.96 5.44
N LYS A 241 14.84 -10.26 5.13
CA LYS A 241 14.48 -11.32 4.17
C LYS A 241 15.16 -11.11 2.82
N ASN A 242 15.14 -9.89 2.28
CA ASN A 242 15.78 -9.59 1.00
C ASN A 242 17.30 -9.75 1.05
N ALA A 243 17.93 -9.34 2.14
CA ALA A 243 19.36 -9.51 2.38
C ALA A 243 19.74 -10.99 2.48
N VAL A 244 18.95 -11.81 3.18
CA VAL A 244 19.16 -13.27 3.26
C VAL A 244 19.15 -13.91 1.87
N LEU A 245 18.15 -13.59 1.03
CA LEU A 245 18.04 -14.14 -0.32
C LEU A 245 19.23 -13.71 -1.21
N LYS A 246 19.65 -12.45 -1.09
CA LYS A 246 20.82 -11.92 -1.82
C LYS A 246 22.12 -12.60 -1.36
N ALA A 247 22.35 -12.70 -0.06
CA ALA A 247 23.53 -13.37 0.50
C ALA A 247 23.60 -14.84 0.08
N ALA A 248 22.47 -15.56 0.14
CA ALA A 248 22.38 -16.94 -0.33
C ALA A 248 22.67 -17.05 -1.84
N THR A 249 22.16 -16.12 -2.65
CA THR A 249 22.44 -16.08 -4.09
C THR A 249 23.92 -15.84 -4.38
N MET A 250 24.56 -14.94 -3.62
CA MET A 250 25.99 -14.67 -3.75
C MET A 250 26.82 -15.90 -3.40
N ALA A 251 26.53 -16.55 -2.27
CA ALA A 251 27.21 -17.78 -1.86
C ALA A 251 27.02 -18.91 -2.87
N ALA A 252 25.80 -19.07 -3.40
CA ALA A 252 25.51 -20.07 -4.43
C ALA A 252 26.27 -19.83 -5.73
N ALA A 253 26.54 -18.56 -6.08
CA ALA A 253 27.27 -18.16 -7.28
C ALA A 253 28.80 -18.30 -7.17
N GLU A 254 29.34 -18.60 -5.98
CA GLU A 254 30.78 -18.78 -5.80
C GLU A 254 31.29 -20.02 -6.57
N PRO A 255 32.51 -19.95 -7.15
CA PRO A 255 33.14 -21.11 -7.77
C PRO A 255 33.39 -22.22 -6.74
N GLY A 256 33.06 -23.46 -7.09
CA GLY A 256 33.27 -24.62 -6.21
C GLY A 256 32.13 -25.63 -6.32
N VAL A 257 32.31 -26.78 -5.66
CA VAL A 257 31.25 -27.78 -5.51
C VAL A 257 30.22 -27.32 -4.47
N ASP A 258 28.95 -27.69 -4.62
CA ASP A 258 27.88 -27.15 -3.79
C ASP A 258 27.99 -27.55 -2.31
N GLU A 259 28.61 -28.71 -2.01
CA GLU A 259 28.73 -29.26 -0.66
C GLU A 259 29.62 -28.41 0.27
N ILE A 260 30.56 -27.65 -0.30
CA ILE A 260 31.48 -26.79 0.46
C ILE A 260 30.98 -25.36 0.60
N LYS A 261 29.95 -24.96 -0.16
CA LYS A 261 29.45 -23.59 -0.14
C LYS A 261 28.84 -23.27 1.21
N ARG A 262 29.19 -22.10 1.76
CA ARG A 262 28.68 -21.56 3.01
C ARG A 262 28.32 -20.11 2.81
N ILE A 263 27.28 -19.65 3.51
CA ILE A 263 26.93 -18.24 3.59
C ILE A 263 27.72 -17.65 4.75
N HIS A 264 28.65 -16.76 4.43
CA HIS A 264 29.56 -16.08 5.35
C HIS A 264 29.05 -14.68 5.72
N GLN A 265 29.56 -14.13 6.82
CA GLN A 265 29.14 -12.84 7.37
C GLN A 265 29.19 -11.72 6.32
N TRP A 266 30.29 -11.65 5.57
CA TRP A 266 30.52 -10.58 4.59
C TRP A 266 29.47 -10.57 3.45
N GLN A 267 28.88 -11.72 3.12
CA GLN A 267 27.82 -11.80 2.10
C GLN A 267 26.51 -11.21 2.64
N PHE A 268 26.20 -11.41 3.92
CA PHE A 268 25.07 -10.76 4.57
C PHE A 268 25.26 -9.25 4.65
N GLU A 269 26.45 -8.78 5.04
CA GLU A 269 26.76 -7.35 5.10
C GLU A 269 26.66 -6.70 3.73
N ARG A 270 27.30 -7.28 2.71
CA ARG A 270 27.23 -6.77 1.33
C ARG A 270 25.80 -6.80 0.79
N ALA A 271 25.05 -7.87 1.05
CA ALA A 271 23.65 -7.95 0.64
C ALA A 271 22.81 -6.86 1.31
N MET A 272 23.08 -6.55 2.58
CA MET A 272 22.38 -5.50 3.31
C MET A 272 22.76 -4.11 2.80
N ASP A 273 24.04 -3.86 2.54
CA ASP A 273 24.51 -2.61 1.93
C ASP A 273 23.82 -2.36 0.57
N GLU A 274 23.61 -3.41 -0.23
CA GLU A 274 22.85 -3.33 -1.48
C GLU A 274 21.35 -3.05 -1.25
N VAL A 275 20.71 -3.68 -0.25
CA VAL A 275 19.30 -3.44 0.07
C VAL A 275 19.07 -2.00 0.55
N VAL A 276 19.93 -1.53 1.45
CA VAL A 276 19.89 -0.16 1.98
C VAL A 276 20.21 0.85 0.88
N GLY A 277 21.25 0.60 0.09
CA GLY A 277 21.65 1.46 -1.04
C GLY A 277 20.58 1.55 -2.12
N GLY A 278 19.90 0.44 -2.44
CA GLY A 278 18.82 0.40 -3.43
C GLY A 278 17.62 1.28 -3.05
N LYS A 279 17.31 1.40 -1.76
CA LYS A 279 16.28 2.33 -1.27
C LYS A 279 16.67 3.79 -1.50
N GLY A 280 17.93 4.13 -1.26
CA GLY A 280 18.46 5.49 -1.50
C GLY A 280 18.34 5.92 -2.95
N VAL A 281 18.65 5.03 -3.91
CA VAL A 281 18.53 5.31 -5.35
C VAL A 281 17.07 5.52 -5.76
N MET A 282 16.15 4.69 -5.27
CA MET A 282 14.72 4.81 -5.60
C MET A 282 14.12 6.09 -5.06
N GLN A 283 14.51 6.48 -3.84
CA GLN A 283 14.07 7.71 -3.21
C GLN A 283 14.60 8.95 -3.97
N GLN A 284 15.86 8.92 -4.44
CA GLN A 284 16.43 9.97 -5.28
C GLN A 284 15.74 10.06 -6.67
N SER A 285 15.38 8.92 -7.26
CA SER A 285 14.66 8.89 -8.56
C SER A 285 13.27 9.50 -8.45
N LEU A 286 12.51 9.19 -7.39
CA LEU A 286 11.19 9.78 -7.14
C LEU A 286 11.26 11.30 -6.96
N PHE A 287 12.24 11.80 -6.21
CA PHE A 287 12.44 13.24 -6.06
C PHE A 287 12.90 13.93 -7.36
N SER A 288 13.65 13.22 -8.21
CA SER A 288 14.05 13.75 -9.52
C SER A 288 12.87 13.81 -10.51
N GLU A 289 11.93 12.87 -10.45
CA GLU A 289 10.72 12.88 -11.28
C GLU A 289 9.73 13.97 -10.85
N GLU A 290 9.53 14.18 -9.55
CA GLU A 290 8.68 15.27 -9.04
C GLU A 290 9.27 16.66 -9.34
N SER A 291 10.61 16.81 -9.23
CA SER A 291 11.31 18.05 -9.60
C SER A 291 11.19 18.34 -11.09
N ASN A 292 11.42 17.33 -11.95
CA ASN A 292 11.28 17.47 -13.39
C ASN A 292 9.83 17.76 -13.81
N ALA A 293 8.84 17.16 -13.16
CA ALA A 293 7.42 17.44 -13.42
C ALA A 293 7.02 18.87 -13.01
N GLY A 294 7.66 19.42 -11.97
CA GLY A 294 7.53 20.82 -11.56
C GLY A 294 8.11 21.77 -12.59
N ASP A 295 9.35 21.52 -13.05
CA ASP A 295 10.03 22.34 -14.06
C ASP A 295 9.31 22.32 -15.41
N ASP A 296 8.81 21.15 -15.84
CA ASP A 296 8.02 21.02 -17.07
C ASP A 296 6.72 21.86 -17.05
N ARG A 297 6.09 21.98 -15.88
CA ARG A 297 4.89 22.81 -15.70
C ARG A 297 5.23 24.29 -15.75
N VAL A 298 6.35 24.70 -15.14
CA VAL A 298 6.82 26.09 -15.16
C VAL A 298 7.20 26.50 -16.58
N ILE A 299 7.95 25.66 -17.30
CA ILE A 299 8.34 25.92 -18.70
C ILE A 299 7.11 26.06 -19.59
N ARG A 300 6.14 25.14 -19.50
CA ARG A 300 4.89 25.24 -20.29
C ARG A 300 4.08 26.49 -19.94
N ALA A 301 4.06 26.91 -18.67
CA ALA A 301 3.38 28.14 -18.25
C ALA A 301 4.06 29.39 -18.82
N VAL A 302 5.40 29.44 -18.81
CA VAL A 302 6.19 30.52 -19.39
C VAL A 302 5.98 30.59 -20.91
N GLU A 303 6.07 29.48 -21.64
CA GLU A 303 5.82 29.46 -23.08
C GLU A 303 4.37 29.84 -23.44
N ALA A 304 3.40 29.48 -22.61
CA ALA A 304 2.00 29.86 -22.80
C ALA A 304 1.81 31.37 -22.57
N ALA A 305 2.52 31.96 -21.61
CA ALA A 305 2.53 33.39 -21.37
C ALA A 305 3.19 34.13 -22.55
N GLU A 306 4.38 33.71 -23.01
CA GLU A 306 5.05 34.31 -24.17
C GLU A 306 4.17 34.28 -25.43
N ARG A 307 3.53 33.15 -25.72
CA ARG A 307 2.59 33.03 -26.85
C ARG A 307 1.39 33.96 -26.74
N ARG A 308 0.90 34.24 -25.53
CA ARG A 308 -0.18 35.22 -25.30
C ARG A 308 0.32 36.63 -25.59
N TRP A 309 1.47 37.02 -25.02
CA TRP A 309 2.06 38.35 -25.23
C TRP A 309 2.40 38.61 -26.70
N ALA A 310 2.92 37.63 -27.42
CA ALA A 310 3.19 37.74 -28.85
C ALA A 310 1.91 38.00 -29.67
N LYS A 311 0.81 37.30 -29.34
CA LYS A 311 -0.49 37.53 -30.01
C LYS A 311 -1.07 38.91 -29.71
N THR A 312 -1.04 39.38 -28.46
CA THR A 312 -1.53 40.73 -28.10
C THR A 312 -0.70 41.84 -28.71
N ALA A 313 0.63 41.68 -28.79
CA ALA A 313 1.51 42.65 -29.44
C ALA A 313 1.20 42.75 -30.94
N GLN A 314 0.97 41.62 -31.61
CA GLN A 314 0.66 41.59 -33.03
C GLN A 314 -0.70 42.23 -33.35
N THR A 315 -1.74 41.99 -32.54
CA THR A 315 -3.03 42.70 -32.70
C THR A 315 -2.93 44.19 -32.42
N ALA A 316 -2.14 44.61 -31.43
CA ALA A 316 -1.94 46.04 -31.15
C ALA A 316 -1.26 46.77 -32.32
N VAL A 317 -0.24 46.17 -32.93
CA VAL A 317 0.43 46.74 -34.12
C VAL A 317 -0.51 46.84 -35.31
N VAL A 318 -1.34 45.82 -35.56
CA VAL A 318 -2.34 45.85 -36.64
C VAL A 318 -3.38 46.96 -36.41
N MET A 319 -3.90 47.09 -35.19
CA MET A 319 -4.89 48.13 -34.85
C MET A 319 -4.31 49.55 -34.97
N ALA A 320 -3.06 49.76 -34.56
CA ALA A 320 -2.38 51.04 -34.73
C ALA A 320 -2.19 51.40 -36.22
N GLY A 321 -1.82 50.41 -37.05
CA GLY A 321 -1.69 50.59 -38.50
C GLY A 321 -3.03 50.97 -39.17
N VAL A 322 -4.12 50.30 -38.81
CA VAL A 322 -5.47 50.62 -39.33
C VAL A 322 -5.91 52.03 -38.91
N GLY A 323 -5.63 52.43 -37.68
CA GLY A 323 -5.93 53.78 -37.18
C GLY A 323 -5.20 54.89 -37.97
N ILE A 324 -3.92 54.67 -38.29
CA ILE A 324 -3.13 55.61 -39.09
C ILE A 324 -3.70 55.74 -40.52
N VAL A 325 -4.08 54.62 -41.15
CA VAL A 325 -4.66 54.62 -42.50
C VAL A 325 -6.00 55.36 -42.52
N LEU A 326 -6.89 55.11 -41.55
CA LEU A 326 -8.17 55.80 -41.45
C LEU A 326 -8.00 57.31 -41.20
N GLY A 327 -7.02 57.70 -40.37
CA GLY A 327 -6.68 59.10 -40.14
C GLY A 327 -6.20 59.80 -41.42
N LEU A 328 -5.33 59.16 -42.20
CA LEU A 328 -4.85 59.69 -43.48
C LEU A 328 -5.98 59.82 -44.51
N VAL A 329 -6.89 58.84 -44.58
CA VAL A 329 -8.08 58.90 -45.45
C VAL A 329 -9.00 60.05 -45.03
N ALA A 330 -9.24 60.25 -43.73
CA ALA A 330 -10.05 61.36 -43.24
C ALA A 330 -9.44 62.73 -43.58
N VAL A 331 -8.12 62.89 -43.46
CA VAL A 331 -7.41 64.11 -43.86
C VAL A 331 -7.51 64.33 -45.38
N MET A 332 -7.40 63.27 -46.18
CA MET A 332 -7.54 63.37 -47.64
C MET A 332 -8.96 63.78 -48.05
N VAL A 333 -9.99 63.22 -47.41
CA VAL A 333 -11.39 63.59 -47.65
C VAL A 333 -11.64 65.04 -47.23
N ALA A 334 -11.09 65.50 -46.11
CA ALA A 334 -11.21 66.88 -45.65
C ALA A 334 -10.50 67.91 -46.55
N MET A 335 -9.52 67.49 -47.38
CA MET A 335 -8.89 68.37 -48.38
C MET A 335 -9.67 68.47 -49.70
N VAL A 336 -10.66 67.60 -49.92
CA VAL A 336 -11.43 67.51 -51.18
C VAL A 336 -12.80 68.17 -51.10
N TYR A 337 -13.24 68.61 -49.91
CA TYR A 337 -14.47 69.36 -49.64
C TYR A 337 -14.17 70.76 -49.10
#